data_AF-A0A2E0CMF3-F1
#
_entry.id   AF-A0A2E0CMF3-F1
#
_cell.length_a   1.000
_cell.length_b   1.000
_cell.length_c   1.000
_cell.angle_alpha   90.00
_cell.angle_beta   90.00
_cell.angle_gamma   90.00
#
_symmetry.space_group_name_H-M   'P 1'
#
loop_
_entity.id
_entity.type
_entity.pdbx_description
1 polymer ?
#
loop_
_entity_poly.entity_id
_entity_poly.type
_entity_poly.pdbx_seq_one_letter_code
_entity_poly.pdbx_strand_id
1 'polypeptide(L)'
;MIDGHTLNSSSSILAWTRACAVTIDESAWMILLILFELETRFINNSMPPIKALMMRAVRIGCYVSLAHTLYAYAVYVEELSRPQLIEGVSDLCELVDDGASYTYNLIYTTLSTENCAELSGAEDFFYIDPPTFSIVQDASGLAIERELAWIDLAEAITWLLILFTIELVVLLQDHKVVDGILFRTINGSKFILYSLLWCAIGYWIFRGHYMFAWDELVWIVGFIVIEVNMVDRHKNMFSTRTT
;
A
#
# COMPACT_ATOMS: atom_id res chain seq x y z
N MET A 1 -8.94 -0.39 -11.80
CA MET A 1 -9.46 0.64 -10.88
C MET A 1 -10.86 0.17 -10.48
N ILE A 2 -11.01 -0.35 -9.26
CA ILE A 2 -12.24 -0.97 -8.74
C ILE A 2 -13.39 0.05 -8.63
N ASP A 3 -13.03 1.32 -8.45
CA ASP A 3 -13.90 2.47 -8.21
C ASP A 3 -15.00 2.63 -9.26
N GLY A 4 -14.68 2.42 -10.55
CA GLY A 4 -15.63 2.56 -11.65
C GLY A 4 -16.69 1.45 -11.73
N HIS A 5 -16.47 0.33 -11.04
CA HIS A 5 -17.35 -0.85 -11.06
C HIS A 5 -18.13 -1.05 -9.76
N THR A 6 -17.73 -0.38 -8.67
CA THR A 6 -18.30 -0.60 -7.33
C THR A 6 -18.92 0.65 -6.70
N LEU A 7 -18.52 1.87 -7.11
CA LEU A 7 -18.99 3.09 -6.45
C LEU A 7 -20.22 3.69 -7.13
N ASN A 8 -21.16 4.15 -6.31
CA ASN A 8 -22.37 4.86 -6.74
C ASN A 8 -22.67 6.07 -5.81
N SER A 9 -23.69 6.86 -6.15
CA SER A 9 -24.04 8.08 -5.41
C SER A 9 -24.55 7.85 -4.00
N SER A 10 -24.91 6.61 -3.63
CA SER A 10 -25.33 6.22 -2.28
C SER A 10 -24.20 5.60 -1.45
N SER A 11 -23.01 5.42 -2.03
CA SER A 11 -21.86 4.82 -1.35
C SER A 11 -21.36 5.70 -0.19
N SER A 12 -21.08 5.08 0.95
CA SER A 12 -20.58 5.78 2.14
C SER A 12 -19.17 6.36 1.91
N ILE A 13 -18.80 7.40 2.67
CA ILE A 13 -17.44 7.99 2.59
C ILE A 13 -16.37 6.93 2.84
N LEU A 14 -16.61 5.98 3.75
CA LEU A 14 -15.67 4.91 4.05
C LEU A 14 -15.45 3.95 2.86
N ALA A 15 -16.50 3.71 2.07
CA ALA A 15 -16.40 2.91 0.85
C ALA A 15 -15.56 3.63 -0.21
N TRP A 16 -15.78 4.94 -0.39
CA TRP A 16 -14.99 5.78 -1.28
C TRP A 16 -13.51 5.80 -0.89
N THR A 17 -13.19 6.03 0.39
CA THR A 17 -11.80 6.11 0.82
C THR A 17 -11.07 4.78 0.76
N ARG A 18 -11.77 3.65 0.97
CA ARG A 18 -11.21 2.32 0.75
C ARG A 18 -10.92 2.05 -0.73
N ALA A 19 -11.84 2.38 -1.62
CA ALA A 19 -11.67 2.16 -3.06
C ALA A 19 -10.46 2.95 -3.60
N CYS A 20 -10.29 4.17 -3.10
CA CYS A 20 -9.15 5.02 -3.43
C CYS A 20 -7.90 4.80 -2.53
N ALA A 21 -7.80 3.69 -1.78
CA ALA A 21 -6.76 3.49 -0.76
C ALA A 21 -5.33 3.68 -1.33
N VAL A 22 -5.01 3.08 -2.47
CA VAL A 22 -3.69 3.23 -3.12
C VAL A 22 -3.37 4.70 -3.39
N THR A 23 -4.33 5.46 -3.93
CA THR A 23 -4.14 6.90 -4.21
C THR A 23 -3.93 7.70 -2.93
N ILE A 24 -4.66 7.36 -1.87
CA ILE A 24 -4.54 7.99 -0.55
C ILE A 24 -3.17 7.69 0.06
N ASP A 25 -2.67 6.45 -0.09
CA ASP A 25 -1.38 6.01 0.43
C ASP A 25 -0.23 6.77 -0.25
N GLU A 26 -0.16 6.68 -1.58
CA GLU A 26 0.88 7.31 -2.38
C GLU A 26 0.91 8.84 -2.19
N SER A 27 -0.26 9.47 -2.14
CA SER A 27 -0.34 10.91 -1.89
C SER A 27 0.11 11.28 -0.48
N ALA A 28 -0.25 10.51 0.54
CA ALA A 28 0.19 10.76 1.91
C ALA A 28 1.71 10.64 2.02
N TRP A 29 2.30 9.62 1.42
CA TRP A 29 3.75 9.46 1.40
C TRP A 29 4.47 10.60 0.66
N MET A 30 4.00 10.97 -0.52
CA MET A 30 4.59 12.08 -1.29
C MET A 30 4.50 13.41 -0.52
N ILE A 31 3.38 13.67 0.15
CA ILE A 31 3.21 14.86 1.00
C ILE A 31 4.19 14.82 2.19
N LEU A 32 4.40 13.67 2.83
CA LEU A 32 5.37 13.52 3.93
C LEU A 32 6.80 13.80 3.47
N LEU A 33 7.20 13.34 2.29
CA LEU A 33 8.53 13.62 1.71
C LEU A 33 8.71 15.12 1.44
N ILE A 34 7.71 15.77 0.84
CA ILE A 34 7.73 17.22 0.61
C ILE A 34 7.83 17.97 1.94
N LEU A 35 7.08 17.53 2.96
CA LEU A 35 7.08 18.14 4.28
C LEU A 35 8.44 18.02 4.96
N PHE A 36 9.09 16.85 4.86
CA PHE A 36 10.44 16.61 5.37
C PHE A 36 11.47 17.55 4.73
N GLU A 37 11.41 17.72 3.41
CA GLU A 37 12.30 18.61 2.67
C GLU A 37 12.05 20.09 3.03
N LEU A 38 10.78 20.48 3.23
CA LEU A 38 10.43 21.82 3.70
C LEU A 38 10.96 22.09 5.10
N GLU A 39 10.75 21.18 6.05
CA GLU A 39 11.27 21.30 7.42
C GLU A 39 12.79 21.47 7.43
N THR A 40 13.48 20.68 6.60
CA THR A 40 14.94 20.78 6.46
C THR A 40 15.38 22.19 6.02
N ARG A 41 14.69 22.81 5.05
CA ARG A 41 15.02 24.17 4.58
C ARG A 41 14.78 25.25 5.63
N PHE A 42 13.78 25.07 6.48
CA PHE A 42 13.43 26.06 7.51
C PHE A 42 14.17 25.86 8.84
N ILE A 43 14.99 24.81 9.01
CA ILE A 43 15.85 24.68 10.21
C ILE A 43 16.74 25.91 10.43
N ASN A 44 17.24 26.53 9.35
CA ASN A 44 18.12 27.71 9.43
C ASN A 44 17.36 29.05 9.48
N ASN A 45 16.06 29.07 9.19
CA ASN A 45 15.24 30.28 9.13
C ASN A 45 14.05 30.15 10.09
N SER A 46 13.93 31.02 11.09
CA SER A 46 12.86 30.93 12.10
C SER A 46 11.47 30.81 11.45
N MET A 47 10.84 29.64 11.56
CA MET A 47 9.55 29.38 10.95
C MET A 47 8.43 30.09 11.74
N PRO A 48 7.51 30.80 11.07
CA PRO A 48 6.32 31.35 11.71
C PRO A 48 5.45 30.28 12.38
N PRO A 49 4.85 30.56 13.56
CA PRO A 49 4.10 29.56 14.34
C PRO A 49 2.89 28.98 13.59
N ILE A 50 2.23 29.79 12.74
CA ILE A 50 1.10 29.32 11.91
C ILE A 50 1.56 28.27 10.90
N LYS A 51 2.72 28.49 10.26
CA LYS A 51 3.27 27.52 9.30
C LYS A 51 3.66 26.22 10.00
N ALA A 52 4.28 26.31 11.18
CA ALA A 52 4.61 25.14 11.98
C ALA A 52 3.36 24.34 12.38
N LEU A 53 2.28 25.02 12.77
CA LEU A 53 1.00 24.39 13.07
C LEU A 53 0.40 23.69 11.84
N MET A 54 0.38 24.36 10.69
CA MET A 54 -0.12 23.78 9.43
C MET A 54 0.66 22.53 9.03
N MET A 55 2.00 22.60 9.07
CA MET A 55 2.87 21.45 8.78
C MET A 55 2.58 20.28 9.71
N ARG A 56 2.43 20.53 11.02
CA ARG A 56 2.08 19.49 11.99
C ARG A 56 0.69 18.89 11.70
N ALA A 57 -0.29 19.71 11.36
CA ALA A 57 -1.63 19.24 11.02
C ALA A 57 -1.63 18.37 9.76
N VAL A 58 -0.93 18.79 8.71
CA VAL A 58 -0.76 18.02 7.47
C VAL A 58 -0.07 16.68 7.75
N ARG A 59 0.99 16.67 8.56
CA ARG A 59 1.67 15.44 8.98
C ARG A 59 0.72 14.46 9.66
N ILE A 60 -0.05 14.93 10.63
CA ILE A 60 -1.04 14.10 11.34
C ILE A 60 -2.07 13.55 10.34
N GLY A 61 -2.54 14.39 9.42
CA GLY A 61 -3.44 13.96 8.35
C GLY A 61 -2.84 12.82 7.51
N CYS A 62 -1.58 12.93 7.11
CA CYS A 62 -0.90 11.87 6.35
C CYS A 62 -0.78 10.58 7.16
N TYR A 63 -0.43 10.64 8.45
CA TYR A 63 -0.39 9.43 9.28
C TYR A 63 -1.75 8.78 9.49
N VAL A 64 -2.82 9.58 9.58
CA VAL A 64 -4.20 9.06 9.60
C VAL A 64 -4.53 8.37 8.27
N SER A 65 -4.14 8.96 7.13
CA SER A 65 -4.28 8.34 5.81
C SER A 65 -3.55 7.00 5.73
N LEU A 66 -2.28 6.92 6.15
CA LEU A 66 -1.50 5.67 6.16
C LEU A 66 -2.11 4.60 7.10
N ALA A 67 -2.67 5.01 8.24
CA ALA A 67 -3.40 4.08 9.11
C ALA A 67 -4.70 3.59 8.45
N HIS A 68 -5.36 4.45 7.68
CA HIS A 68 -6.57 4.10 6.95
C HIS A 68 -6.28 3.13 5.78
N THR A 69 -5.16 3.28 5.08
CA THR A 69 -4.78 2.40 3.96
C THR A 69 -4.47 0.99 4.44
N LEU A 70 -3.72 0.86 5.55
CA LEU A 70 -3.54 -0.42 6.24
C LEU A 70 -4.87 -1.06 6.65
N TYR A 71 -5.80 -0.26 7.19
CA TYR A 71 -7.14 -0.75 7.51
C TYR A 71 -7.87 -1.24 6.25
N ALA A 72 -7.82 -0.48 5.16
CA ALA A 72 -8.48 -0.84 3.90
C ALA A 72 -7.95 -2.18 3.36
N TYR A 73 -6.63 -2.37 3.32
CA TYR A 73 -6.00 -3.62 2.89
C TYR A 73 -6.33 -4.78 3.80
N ALA A 74 -6.32 -4.59 5.12
CA ALA A 74 -6.69 -5.63 6.08
C ALA A 74 -8.14 -6.09 5.91
N VAL A 75 -9.08 -5.16 5.71
CA VAL A 75 -10.48 -5.52 5.47
C VAL A 75 -10.65 -6.20 4.11
N TYR A 76 -9.95 -5.74 3.08
CA TYR A 76 -10.01 -6.38 1.75
C TYR A 76 -9.52 -7.83 1.79
N VAL A 77 -8.43 -8.11 2.52
CA VAL A 77 -7.95 -9.47 2.80
C VAL A 77 -8.99 -10.31 3.54
N GLU A 78 -9.70 -9.73 4.53
CA GLU A 78 -10.78 -10.42 5.24
C GLU A 78 -11.96 -10.75 4.32
N GLU A 79 -12.38 -9.79 3.48
CA GLU A 79 -13.47 -9.94 2.52
C GLU A 79 -13.17 -11.07 1.52
N LEU A 80 -11.96 -11.09 0.94
CA LEU A 80 -11.51 -12.16 0.04
C LEU A 80 -11.34 -13.52 0.74
N SER A 81 -11.20 -13.52 2.07
CA SER A 81 -11.15 -14.75 2.87
C SER A 81 -12.54 -15.32 3.17
N ARG A 82 -13.61 -14.54 2.95
CA ARG A 82 -15.01 -14.94 3.12
C ARG A 82 -15.81 -14.69 1.83
N PRO A 83 -15.41 -15.32 0.71
CA PRO A 83 -16.11 -15.17 -0.56
C PRO A 83 -17.55 -15.67 -0.44
N GLN A 84 -18.48 -15.01 -1.14
CA GLN A 84 -19.87 -15.46 -1.22
C GLN A 84 -20.09 -16.23 -2.52
N LEU A 85 -20.41 -17.51 -2.41
CA LEU A 85 -20.78 -18.34 -3.56
C LEU A 85 -22.09 -17.82 -4.16
N ILE A 86 -22.15 -17.76 -5.49
CA ILE A 86 -23.35 -17.42 -6.24
C ILE A 86 -24.15 -18.71 -6.42
N GLU A 87 -25.16 -18.93 -5.58
CA GLU A 87 -25.98 -20.13 -5.65
C GLU A 87 -26.82 -20.16 -6.94
N GLY A 88 -26.82 -21.33 -7.60
CA GLY A 88 -27.70 -21.58 -8.75
C GLY A 88 -27.19 -21.05 -10.09
N VAL A 89 -25.96 -20.54 -10.14
CA VAL A 89 -25.27 -20.16 -11.38
C VAL A 89 -24.22 -21.22 -11.70
N SER A 90 -24.29 -21.78 -12.90
CA SER A 90 -23.36 -22.82 -13.37
C SER A 90 -22.54 -22.39 -14.58
N ASP A 91 -22.90 -21.28 -15.21
CA ASP A 91 -22.21 -20.69 -16.35
C ASP A 91 -22.11 -19.17 -16.17
N LEU A 92 -20.95 -18.60 -16.46
CA LEU A 92 -20.70 -17.15 -16.30
C LEU A 92 -21.65 -16.30 -17.15
N CYS A 93 -22.14 -16.81 -18.29
CA CYS A 93 -23.07 -16.12 -19.16
C CYS A 93 -24.45 -15.89 -18.52
N GLU A 94 -24.80 -16.63 -17.48
CA GLU A 94 -26.05 -16.41 -16.74
C GLU A 94 -26.05 -15.04 -16.02
N LEU A 95 -24.87 -14.48 -15.75
CA LEU A 95 -24.68 -13.22 -15.02
C LEU A 95 -24.58 -11.98 -15.92
N VAL A 96 -24.74 -12.13 -17.25
CA VAL A 96 -24.62 -11.02 -18.20
C VAL A 96 -25.69 -9.94 -17.95
N ASP A 97 -26.93 -10.36 -17.68
CA ASP A 97 -28.06 -9.44 -17.50
C ASP A 97 -28.04 -8.73 -16.13
N ASP A 98 -27.23 -9.23 -15.18
CA ASP A 98 -27.08 -8.65 -13.84
C ASP A 98 -26.14 -7.43 -13.83
N GLY A 99 -25.52 -7.11 -14.97
CA GLY A 99 -24.56 -6.01 -15.09
C GLY A 99 -23.25 -6.27 -14.32
N ALA A 100 -22.97 -7.54 -14.03
CA ALA A 100 -21.76 -7.95 -13.34
C ALA A 100 -20.51 -7.81 -14.24
N SER A 101 -19.37 -7.59 -13.60
CA SER A 101 -18.05 -7.65 -14.22
C SER A 101 -17.32 -8.88 -13.74
N TYR A 102 -16.70 -9.61 -14.66
CA TYR A 102 -15.75 -10.65 -14.32
C TYR A 102 -14.37 -10.07 -14.10
N THR A 103 -13.62 -10.62 -13.15
CA THR A 103 -12.22 -10.24 -12.96
C THR A 103 -11.32 -11.44 -12.79
N TYR A 104 -10.12 -11.35 -13.34
CA TYR A 104 -9.09 -12.36 -13.20
C TYR A 104 -7.74 -11.67 -13.11
N ASN A 105 -6.96 -11.96 -12.06
CA ASN A 105 -5.65 -11.35 -11.82
C ASN A 105 -5.70 -9.80 -11.87
N LEU A 106 -6.70 -9.21 -11.20
CA LEU A 106 -6.96 -7.75 -11.14
C LEU A 106 -7.32 -7.10 -12.49
N ILE A 107 -7.64 -7.91 -13.52
CA ILE A 107 -8.13 -7.42 -14.82
C ILE A 107 -9.66 -7.53 -14.82
N TYR A 108 -10.33 -6.38 -14.85
CA TYR A 108 -11.79 -6.26 -14.80
C TYR A 108 -12.36 -6.16 -16.21
N THR A 109 -13.32 -7.03 -16.52
CA THR A 109 -14.00 -7.09 -17.82
C THR A 109 -15.51 -7.10 -17.59
N THR A 110 -16.22 -6.17 -18.23
CA THR A 110 -17.69 -6.16 -18.22
C THR A 110 -18.23 -7.37 -18.96
N LEU A 111 -19.18 -8.09 -18.36
CA LEU A 111 -19.77 -9.26 -19.00
C LEU A 111 -20.65 -8.87 -20.18
N SER A 112 -20.58 -9.67 -21.24
CA SER A 112 -21.47 -9.59 -22.39
C SER A 112 -21.71 -10.98 -22.97
N THR A 113 -22.76 -11.12 -23.79
CA THR A 113 -23.08 -12.37 -24.48
C THR A 113 -21.98 -12.85 -25.42
N GLU A 114 -21.06 -11.97 -25.82
CA GLU A 114 -19.96 -12.27 -26.72
C GLU A 114 -18.71 -12.79 -26.01
N ASN A 115 -18.49 -12.43 -24.74
CA ASN A 115 -17.23 -12.70 -24.04
C ASN A 115 -17.35 -13.70 -22.87
N CYS A 116 -18.54 -13.87 -22.29
CA CYS A 116 -18.72 -14.63 -21.04
C CYS A 116 -18.19 -16.08 -21.14
N ALA A 117 -18.44 -16.77 -22.24
CA ALA A 117 -17.99 -18.14 -22.46
C ALA A 117 -16.46 -18.28 -22.65
N GLU A 118 -15.78 -17.21 -23.04
CA GLU A 118 -14.31 -17.19 -23.19
C GLU A 118 -13.59 -16.80 -21.89
N LEU A 119 -14.28 -16.08 -20.99
CA LEU A 119 -13.71 -15.54 -19.77
C LEU A 119 -13.52 -16.58 -18.67
N SER A 120 -14.46 -17.52 -18.51
CA SER A 120 -14.32 -18.67 -17.61
C SER A 120 -15.23 -19.82 -18.02
N GLY A 121 -14.74 -21.05 -17.89
CA GLY A 121 -15.51 -22.29 -18.03
C GLY A 121 -15.73 -22.99 -16.69
N ALA A 122 -15.61 -22.27 -15.57
CA ALA A 122 -15.88 -22.78 -14.24
C ALA A 122 -17.39 -22.92 -13.98
N GLU A 123 -17.75 -23.75 -13.01
CA GLU A 123 -19.14 -23.96 -12.58
C GLU A 123 -19.49 -23.23 -11.28
N ASP A 124 -18.47 -22.79 -10.53
CA ASP A 124 -18.62 -22.08 -9.26
C ASP A 124 -18.07 -20.65 -9.38
N PHE A 125 -18.92 -19.68 -9.05
CA PHE A 125 -18.59 -18.25 -9.08
C PHE A 125 -18.81 -17.59 -7.72
N PHE A 126 -18.01 -16.58 -7.43
CA PHE A 126 -18.01 -15.89 -6.15
C PHE A 126 -18.10 -14.38 -6.34
N TYR A 127 -18.91 -13.72 -5.52
CA TYR A 127 -18.81 -12.28 -5.34
C TYR A 127 -17.66 -11.92 -4.40
N ILE A 128 -16.94 -10.87 -4.77
CA ILE A 128 -15.76 -10.38 -4.02
C ILE A 128 -15.91 -8.95 -3.50
N ASP A 129 -17.00 -8.25 -3.86
CA ASP A 129 -17.24 -6.85 -3.54
C ASP A 129 -18.54 -6.62 -2.73
N PRO A 130 -18.71 -7.25 -1.55
CA PRO A 130 -19.85 -6.92 -0.71
C PRO A 130 -19.80 -5.44 -0.27
N PRO A 131 -20.94 -4.71 -0.20
CA PRO A 131 -22.31 -5.18 -0.45
C PRO A 131 -22.83 -4.88 -1.86
N THR A 132 -21.97 -4.44 -2.80
CA THR A 132 -22.39 -4.02 -4.14
C THR A 132 -22.61 -5.20 -5.08
N PHE A 133 -21.90 -6.31 -4.85
CA PHE A 133 -22.08 -7.58 -5.57
C PHE A 133 -22.09 -7.40 -7.10
N SER A 134 -21.20 -6.57 -7.62
CA SER A 134 -21.06 -6.32 -9.06
C SER A 134 -19.84 -7.00 -9.66
N ILE A 135 -18.96 -7.57 -8.83
CA ILE A 135 -17.70 -8.17 -9.28
C ILE A 135 -17.68 -9.66 -8.95
N VAL A 136 -17.46 -10.46 -9.99
CA VAL A 136 -17.53 -11.91 -9.96
C VAL A 136 -16.19 -12.52 -10.35
N GLN A 137 -15.83 -13.63 -9.68
CA GLN A 137 -14.65 -14.43 -9.97
C GLN A 137 -14.94 -15.92 -9.91
N ASP A 138 -14.14 -16.70 -10.63
CA ASP A 138 -14.04 -18.13 -10.38
C ASP A 138 -13.04 -18.44 -9.25
N ALA A 139 -12.99 -19.71 -8.83
CA ALA A 139 -12.11 -20.14 -7.74
C ALA A 139 -10.62 -19.88 -8.01
N SER A 140 -10.19 -19.91 -9.28
CA SER A 140 -8.79 -19.69 -9.65
C SER A 140 -8.43 -18.21 -9.59
N GLY A 141 -9.30 -17.33 -10.08
CA GLY A 141 -9.18 -15.87 -9.94
C GLY A 141 -9.15 -15.44 -8.48
N LEU A 142 -10.02 -16.02 -7.65
CA LEU A 142 -10.09 -15.73 -6.23
C LEU A 142 -8.84 -16.14 -5.46
N ALA A 143 -8.27 -17.31 -5.75
CA ALA A 143 -7.01 -17.74 -5.15
C ALA A 143 -5.88 -16.76 -5.50
N ILE A 144 -5.83 -16.33 -6.76
CA ILE A 144 -4.87 -15.36 -7.26
C ILE A 144 -5.03 -14.01 -6.55
N GLU A 145 -6.24 -13.45 -6.51
CA GLU A 145 -6.47 -12.15 -5.91
C GLU A 145 -6.21 -12.13 -4.40
N ARG A 146 -6.54 -13.22 -3.69
CA ARG A 146 -6.20 -13.38 -2.28
C ARG A 146 -4.70 -13.29 -2.03
N GLU A 147 -3.88 -13.93 -2.86
CA GLU A 147 -2.43 -13.85 -2.75
C GLU A 147 -1.94 -12.41 -2.98
N LEU A 148 -2.48 -11.71 -3.98
CA LEU A 148 -2.11 -10.33 -4.29
C LEU A 148 -2.49 -9.38 -3.15
N ALA A 149 -3.69 -9.51 -2.59
CA ALA A 149 -4.15 -8.70 -1.46
C ALA A 149 -3.30 -8.90 -0.20
N TRP A 150 -2.82 -10.12 0.06
CA TRP A 150 -1.87 -10.37 1.15
C TRP A 150 -0.53 -9.70 0.92
N ILE A 151 -0.08 -9.62 -0.32
CA ILE A 151 1.18 -8.96 -0.68
C ILE A 151 1.05 -7.45 -0.51
N ASP A 152 -0.02 -6.83 -1.01
CA ASP A 152 -0.32 -5.40 -0.78
C ASP A 152 -0.29 -5.05 0.72
N LEU A 153 -0.93 -5.88 1.56
CA LEU A 153 -0.94 -5.68 3.01
C LEU A 153 0.47 -5.85 3.62
N ALA A 154 1.22 -6.87 3.20
CA ALA A 154 2.56 -7.15 3.71
C ALA A 154 3.56 -6.05 3.30
N GLU A 155 3.42 -5.50 2.10
CA GLU A 155 4.22 -4.38 1.58
C GLU A 155 4.01 -3.12 2.41
N ALA A 156 2.76 -2.69 2.58
CA ALA A 156 2.43 -1.51 3.38
C ALA A 156 2.94 -1.63 4.83
N ILE A 157 2.84 -2.81 5.45
CA ILE A 157 3.41 -3.07 6.77
C ILE A 157 4.95 -2.98 6.73
N THR A 158 5.58 -3.56 5.72
CA THR A 158 7.04 -3.58 5.58
C THR A 158 7.60 -2.18 5.41
N TRP A 159 6.96 -1.33 4.62
CA TRP A 159 7.35 0.07 4.44
C TRP A 159 7.35 0.84 5.76
N LEU A 160 6.28 0.70 6.55
CA LEU A 160 6.19 1.34 7.87
C LEU A 160 7.23 0.80 8.85
N LEU A 161 7.53 -0.50 8.81
CA LEU A 161 8.59 -1.10 9.61
C LEU A 161 9.98 -0.60 9.21
N ILE A 162 10.24 -0.38 7.92
CA ILE A 162 11.49 0.23 7.44
C ILE A 162 11.61 1.65 7.97
N LEU A 163 10.58 2.48 7.82
CA LEU A 163 10.59 3.85 8.33
C LEU A 163 10.80 3.90 9.84
N PHE A 164 10.08 3.07 10.60
CA PHE A 164 10.26 2.93 12.04
C PHE A 164 11.68 2.50 12.41
N THR A 165 12.26 1.55 11.65
CA THR A 165 13.64 1.10 11.83
C THR A 165 14.63 2.23 11.59
N ILE A 166 14.43 3.06 10.57
CA ILE A 166 15.26 4.25 10.29
C ILE A 166 15.18 5.23 11.47
N GLU A 167 13.98 5.54 11.96
CA GLU A 167 13.79 6.45 13.10
C GLU A 167 14.46 5.92 14.38
N LEU A 168 14.30 4.63 14.68
CA LEU A 168 14.98 4.00 15.82
C LEU A 168 16.50 4.07 15.73
N VAL A 169 17.08 3.87 14.55
CA VAL A 169 18.52 3.99 14.35
C VAL A 169 19.00 5.40 14.65
N VAL A 170 18.26 6.42 14.19
CA VAL A 170 18.58 7.83 14.45
C VAL A 170 18.50 8.14 15.95
N LEU A 171 17.44 7.68 16.63
CA LEU A 171 17.29 7.87 18.07
C LEU A 171 18.43 7.21 18.87
N LEU A 172 18.85 5.99 18.50
CA LEU A 172 19.96 5.30 19.17
C LEU A 172 21.31 6.00 18.93
N GLN A 173 21.53 6.55 17.73
CA GLN A 173 22.71 7.33 17.41
C GLN A 173 22.77 8.64 18.23
N ASP A 174 21.65 9.33 18.39
CA ASP A 174 21.54 10.53 19.24
C ASP A 174 21.91 10.24 20.71
N HIS A 175 21.53 9.05 21.20
CA HIS A 175 21.89 8.57 22.55
C HIS A 175 23.31 7.96 22.63
N LYS A 176 24.11 8.02 21.56
CA LYS A 176 25.48 7.47 21.46
C LYS A 176 25.57 5.95 21.67
N VAL A 177 24.48 5.22 21.43
CA VAL A 177 24.44 3.75 21.55
C VAL A 177 24.71 3.14 20.18
N VAL A 178 25.98 3.10 19.78
CA VAL A 178 26.41 2.64 18.44
C VAL A 178 26.99 1.21 18.40
N ASP A 179 27.36 0.63 19.54
CA ASP A 179 28.05 -0.68 19.60
C ASP A 179 27.27 -1.78 20.36
N GLY A 180 25.97 -1.58 20.57
CA GLY A 180 25.12 -2.53 21.32
C GLY A 180 24.51 -3.65 20.47
N ILE A 181 24.15 -4.77 21.12
CA ILE A 181 23.36 -5.87 20.50
C ILE A 181 22.08 -5.31 19.86
N LEU A 182 21.40 -4.39 20.54
CA LEU A 182 20.19 -3.72 20.05
C LEU A 182 20.42 -3.03 18.70
N PHE A 183 21.52 -2.27 18.57
CA PHE A 183 21.88 -1.59 17.32
C PHE A 183 22.16 -2.60 16.20
N ARG A 184 22.89 -3.68 16.50
CA ARG A 184 23.19 -4.73 15.51
C ARG A 184 21.94 -5.47 15.04
N THR A 185 20.99 -5.74 15.93
CA THR A 185 19.72 -6.40 15.59
C THR A 185 18.85 -5.52 14.69
N ILE A 186 18.69 -4.24 15.04
CA ILE A 186 17.90 -3.27 14.25
C ILE A 186 18.55 -3.04 12.88
N ASN A 187 19.89 -2.99 12.81
CA ASN A 187 20.56 -2.86 11.52
C ASN A 187 20.46 -4.14 10.68
N GLY A 188 20.40 -5.32 11.33
CA GLY A 188 20.18 -6.60 10.68
C GLY A 188 18.76 -6.77 10.13
N SER A 189 17.74 -6.26 10.83
CA SER A 189 16.34 -6.38 10.39
C SER A 189 16.09 -5.66 9.07
N LYS A 190 16.84 -4.59 8.76
CA LYS A 190 16.77 -3.91 7.45
C LYS A 190 16.99 -4.87 6.28
N PHE A 191 17.99 -5.75 6.36
CA PHE A 191 18.24 -6.72 5.29
C PHE A 191 17.04 -7.62 5.05
N ILE A 192 16.35 -8.04 6.12
CA ILE A 192 15.16 -8.87 6.03
C ILE A 192 14.03 -8.07 5.37
N LEU A 193 13.76 -6.85 5.85
CA LEU A 193 12.68 -5.99 5.34
C LEU A 193 12.88 -5.64 3.85
N TYR A 194 14.08 -5.21 3.44
CA TYR A 194 14.37 -4.96 2.03
C TYR A 194 14.30 -6.25 1.19
N SER A 195 14.70 -7.41 1.72
CA SER A 195 14.53 -8.68 0.98
C SER A 195 13.07 -9.00 0.74
N LEU A 196 12.18 -8.71 1.70
CA LEU A 196 10.74 -8.92 1.53
C LEU A 196 10.21 -8.07 0.36
N LEU A 197 10.60 -6.80 0.26
CA LEU A 197 10.19 -5.93 -0.85
C LEU A 197 10.73 -6.43 -2.20
N TRP A 198 11.98 -6.89 -2.26
CA TRP A 198 12.52 -7.50 -3.48
C TRP A 198 11.78 -8.78 -3.89
N CYS A 199 11.37 -9.60 -2.93
CA CYS A 199 10.53 -10.77 -3.20
C CYS A 199 9.15 -10.35 -3.75
N ALA A 200 8.56 -9.29 -3.20
CA ALA A 200 7.27 -8.78 -3.64
C ALA A 200 7.35 -8.21 -5.07
N ILE A 201 8.39 -7.43 -5.41
CA ILE A 201 8.71 -7.03 -6.80
C ILE A 201 8.75 -8.24 -7.74
N GLY A 202 9.48 -9.29 -7.35
CA GLY A 202 9.58 -10.52 -8.14
C GLY A 202 8.22 -11.18 -8.37
N TYR A 203 7.35 -11.16 -7.36
CA TYR A 203 6.01 -11.70 -7.45
C TYR A 203 5.08 -10.86 -8.34
N TRP A 204 5.10 -9.54 -8.23
CA TRP A 204 4.35 -8.64 -9.10
C TRP A 204 4.75 -8.82 -10.57
N ILE A 205 6.05 -8.92 -10.85
CA ILE A 205 6.56 -9.22 -12.19
C ILE A 205 6.06 -10.58 -12.68
N PHE A 206 6.15 -11.61 -11.84
CA PHE A 206 5.66 -12.95 -12.16
C PHE A 206 4.17 -12.95 -12.55
N ARG A 207 3.37 -12.08 -11.90
CA ARG A 207 1.93 -11.92 -12.16
C ARG A 207 1.59 -10.89 -13.25
N GLY A 208 2.59 -10.28 -13.87
CA GLY A 208 2.43 -9.31 -14.96
C GLY A 208 2.10 -7.89 -14.54
N HIS A 209 2.20 -7.58 -13.25
CA HIS A 209 1.82 -6.31 -12.62
C HIS A 209 3.01 -5.35 -12.54
N TYR A 210 3.51 -4.90 -13.70
CA TYR A 210 4.74 -4.09 -13.77
C TYR A 210 4.65 -2.72 -13.07
N MET A 211 3.46 -2.13 -12.99
CA MET A 211 3.27 -0.84 -12.30
C MET A 211 3.49 -0.98 -10.79
N PHE A 212 3.01 -2.06 -10.19
CA PHE A 212 3.19 -2.38 -8.77
C PHE A 212 4.66 -2.69 -8.47
N ALA A 213 5.32 -3.47 -9.34
CA ALA A 213 6.75 -3.73 -9.24
C ALA A 213 7.60 -2.45 -9.36
N TRP A 214 7.18 -1.52 -10.23
CA TRP A 214 7.84 -0.22 -10.39
C TRP A 214 7.67 0.67 -9.17
N ASP A 215 6.47 0.71 -8.61
CA ASP A 215 6.16 1.44 -7.39
C ASP A 215 7.07 1.00 -6.23
N GLU A 216 7.12 -0.31 -5.96
CA GLU A 216 8.01 -0.89 -4.94
C GLU A 216 9.49 -0.56 -5.17
N LEU A 217 9.94 -0.58 -6.43
CA LEU A 217 11.32 -0.20 -6.76
C LEU A 217 11.61 1.26 -6.38
N VAL A 218 10.68 2.18 -6.69
CA VAL A 218 10.79 3.60 -6.34
C VAL A 218 10.87 3.77 -4.82
N TRP A 219 10.06 3.03 -4.06
CA TRP A 219 10.04 3.09 -2.61
C TRP A 219 11.30 2.54 -1.95
N ILE A 220 11.84 1.42 -2.43
CA ILE A 220 13.14 0.91 -1.97
C ILE A 220 14.23 1.98 -2.14
N VAL A 221 14.30 2.60 -3.33
CA VAL A 221 15.26 3.67 -3.60
C VAL A 221 15.01 4.88 -2.68
N GLY A 222 13.75 5.26 -2.49
CA GLY A 222 13.35 6.33 -1.59
C GLY A 222 13.85 6.12 -0.16
N PHE A 223 13.63 4.93 0.42
CA PHE A 223 14.10 4.61 1.77
C PHE A 223 15.62 4.64 1.89
N ILE A 224 16.34 4.13 0.89
CA ILE A 224 17.82 4.19 0.86
C ILE A 224 18.30 5.65 0.85
N VAL A 225 17.68 6.51 0.03
CA VAL A 225 18.03 7.93 -0.04
C VAL A 225 17.78 8.64 1.29
N ILE A 226 16.64 8.38 1.94
CA ILE A 226 16.31 8.94 3.27
C ILE A 226 17.35 8.48 4.29
N GLU A 227 17.68 7.20 4.32
CA GLU A 227 18.65 6.62 5.25
C GLU A 227 20.03 7.28 5.11
N VAL A 228 20.55 7.40 3.89
CA VAL A 228 21.86 8.03 3.62
C VAL A 228 21.85 9.50 4.04
N ASN A 229 20.82 10.26 3.66
CA ASN A 229 20.70 11.68 3.98
C ASN A 229 20.65 11.91 5.51
N MET A 230 19.93 11.06 6.24
CA MET A 230 19.86 11.12 7.71
C MET A 230 21.23 10.85 8.35
N VAL A 231 21.99 9.86 7.87
CA VAL A 231 23.33 9.54 8.39
C VAL A 231 24.32 10.68 8.13
N ASP A 232 24.32 11.26 6.92
CA ASP A 232 25.26 12.33 6.56
C ASP A 232 24.98 13.62 7.35
N ARG A 233 23.70 13.96 7.55
CA ARG A 233 23.31 15.09 8.41
C ARG A 233 23.85 14.91 9.83
N HIS A 234 23.73 13.71 10.38
CA HIS A 234 24.23 13.42 11.72
C HIS A 234 25.75 13.60 11.79
N LYS A 235 26.54 13.00 10.88
CA LYS A 235 28.01 13.20 10.83
C LYS A 235 28.41 14.67 10.82
N ASN A 236 27.74 15.49 10.02
CA ASN A 236 28.02 16.92 9.91
C ASN A 236 27.71 17.68 11.21
N MET A 237 26.63 17.35 11.94
CA MET A 237 26.33 17.97 13.23
C MET A 237 27.40 17.68 14.29
N PHE A 238 27.96 16.47 14.31
CA PHE A 238 29.04 16.12 15.27
C PHE A 238 30.36 16.81 14.91
N SER A 239 30.70 16.93 13.62
CA SER A 239 31.90 17.66 13.17
C SER A 239 31.88 19.12 13.58
N THR A 240 30.75 19.81 13.45
CA THR A 240 30.59 21.24 13.78
C THR A 240 30.58 21.51 15.29
N ARG A 241 30.30 20.52 16.14
CA ARG A 241 30.39 20.64 17.61
C ARG A 241 31.81 20.42 18.16
N THR A 242 32.71 19.85 17.37
CA THR A 242 34.11 19.56 17.76
C THR A 242 35.12 20.63 17.32
N THR A 243 34.66 21.68 16.64
CA THR A 243 35.43 22.88 16.24
C THR A 243 34.91 24.10 16.99
#